data_AF-A0A9Q1B123-F1
#
_entry.id   AF-A0A9Q1B123-F1
#
_cell.length_a   1.000
_cell.length_b   1.000
_cell.length_c   1.000
_cell.angle_alpha   90.00
_cell.angle_beta   90.00
_cell.angle_gamma   90.00
#
_symmetry.space_group_name_H-M   'P 1'
#
loop_
_entity.id
_entity.type
_entity.pdbx_description
1 polymer ?
#
loop_
_entity_poly.entity_id
_entity_poly.type
_entity_poly.pdbx_seq_one_letter_code
_entity_poly.pdbx_strand_id
1 'polypeptide(L)'
;MHNTNKDIDAEYLCCELIAIAQSFLKSMLPQGVLLFLVQQKLLDRVPKASVALRILLALPVSVASSERSFSKLKFIKTNLHSTTMKSRLVGLATISIEYAKASAIDLKESVTKFAKGKASKMRF
;
A
#
# COMPACT_ATOMS: atom_id res chain seq x y z
N MET A 1 -3.78 -63.19 0.59
CA MET A 1 -2.52 -62.47 0.84
C MET A 1 -2.71 -61.04 0.35
N HIS A 2 -2.63 -60.13 1.31
CA HIS A 2 -2.96 -58.71 1.27
C HIS A 2 -2.02 -57.92 0.34
N ASN A 3 -2.57 -57.06 -0.52
CA ASN A 3 -1.80 -55.91 -1.02
C ASN A 3 -2.74 -54.74 -1.37
N THR A 4 -3.42 -54.23 -0.34
CA THR A 4 -3.97 -52.87 -0.36
C THR A 4 -2.80 -51.92 -0.08
N ASN A 5 -2.24 -51.28 -1.10
CA ASN A 5 -1.35 -50.10 -0.95
C ASN A 5 -1.01 -49.54 -2.35
N LYS A 6 -2.02 -49.00 -3.03
CA LYS A 6 -1.84 -48.11 -4.19
C LYS A 6 -2.54 -46.77 -3.99
N ASP A 7 -2.79 -46.38 -2.74
CA ASP A 7 -3.06 -44.98 -2.46
C ASP A 7 -1.72 -44.26 -2.49
N ILE A 8 -1.53 -43.42 -3.50
CA ILE A 8 -0.51 -42.37 -3.45
C ILE A 8 -0.89 -41.54 -2.24
N ASP A 9 -0.13 -41.70 -1.17
CA ASP A 9 -0.34 -40.97 0.07
C ASP A 9 -0.32 -39.47 -0.25
N ALA A 10 -1.49 -38.85 -0.18
CA ALA A 10 -1.67 -37.45 -0.49
C ALA A 10 -0.79 -36.58 0.42
N GLU A 11 -0.49 -37.06 1.62
CA GLU A 11 0.39 -36.39 2.58
C GLU A 11 1.84 -36.42 2.10
N TYR A 12 2.32 -37.56 1.59
CA TYR A 12 3.66 -37.68 1.00
C TYR A 12 3.81 -36.80 -0.25
N LEU A 13 2.81 -36.82 -1.14
CA LEU A 13 2.80 -35.99 -2.34
C LEU A 13 2.78 -34.49 -1.99
N CYS A 14 2.00 -34.09 -0.99
CA CYS A 14 1.99 -32.71 -0.51
C CYS A 14 3.35 -32.30 0.06
N CYS A 15 3.98 -33.17 0.86
CA CYS A 15 5.30 -32.93 1.41
C CYS A 15 6.36 -32.75 0.31
N GLU A 16 6.37 -33.60 -0.71
CA GLU A 16 7.28 -33.46 -1.86
C GLU A 16 7.04 -32.16 -2.63
N LEU A 17 5.78 -31.81 -2.90
CA LEU A 17 5.43 -30.56 -3.58
C LEU A 17 5.84 -29.32 -2.79
N ILE A 18 5.69 -29.35 -1.47
CA ILE A 18 6.11 -28.27 -0.58
C ILE A 18 7.63 -28.17 -0.55
N ALA A 19 8.35 -29.29 -0.43
CA ALA A 19 9.82 -29.32 -0.43
C ALA A 19 10.40 -28.82 -1.77
N ILE A 20 9.78 -29.20 -2.88
CA ILE A 20 10.09 -28.68 -4.21
C ILE A 20 9.79 -27.18 -4.24
N ALA A 21 8.60 -26.72 -3.90
CA ALA A 21 8.28 -25.29 -3.93
C ALA A 21 9.20 -24.42 -3.06
N GLN A 22 9.58 -24.91 -1.88
CA GLN A 22 10.50 -24.22 -0.97
C GLN A 22 11.94 -24.18 -1.50
N SER A 23 12.42 -25.26 -2.13
CA SER A 23 13.74 -25.26 -2.78
C SER A 23 13.79 -24.33 -4.00
N PHE A 24 12.72 -24.30 -4.79
CA PHE A 24 12.56 -23.40 -5.94
C PHE A 24 12.50 -21.92 -5.54
N LEU A 25 11.81 -21.59 -4.45
CA LEU A 25 11.72 -20.21 -3.92
C LEU A 25 13.01 -19.72 -3.26
N LYS A 26 13.84 -20.62 -2.73
CA LYS A 26 15.06 -20.27 -1.99
C LYS A 26 16.29 -20.09 -2.89
N SER A 27 16.33 -20.74 -4.05
CA SER A 27 17.56 -20.91 -4.84
C SER A 27 17.52 -20.32 -6.26
N MET A 28 16.36 -20.04 -6.85
CA MET A 28 16.28 -19.74 -8.29
C MET A 28 15.47 -18.47 -8.59
N LEU A 29 15.94 -17.70 -9.58
CA LEU A 29 15.21 -16.53 -10.08
C LEU A 29 13.83 -17.01 -10.63
N PRO A 30 12.73 -16.25 -10.43
CA PRO A 30 11.39 -16.65 -10.88
C PRO A 30 11.31 -17.07 -12.36
N GLN A 31 12.21 -16.50 -13.16
CA GLN A 31 12.39 -16.76 -14.59
C GLN A 31 12.95 -18.17 -14.87
N GLY A 32 13.91 -18.61 -14.05
CA GLY A 32 14.54 -19.93 -14.18
C GLY A 32 13.59 -21.07 -13.79
N VAL A 33 12.72 -20.83 -12.82
CA VAL A 33 11.65 -21.76 -12.43
C VAL A 33 10.67 -21.99 -13.59
N LEU A 34 10.27 -20.91 -14.26
CA LEU A 34 9.35 -20.97 -15.40
C LEU A 34 9.96 -21.74 -16.58
N LEU A 35 11.24 -21.46 -16.88
CA LEU A 35 11.97 -22.10 -17.98
C LEU A 35 12.14 -23.60 -17.72
N PHE A 36 12.51 -23.98 -16.49
CA PHE A 36 12.66 -25.37 -16.09
C PHE A 36 11.34 -26.16 -16.20
N LEU A 37 10.22 -25.56 -15.80
CA LEU A 37 8.89 -26.16 -15.92
C LEU A 37 8.51 -26.50 -17.38
N VAL A 38 8.86 -25.59 -18.30
CA VAL A 38 8.64 -25.76 -19.74
C VAL A 38 9.59 -26.80 -20.32
N GLN A 39 10.85 -26.82 -19.89
CA GLN A 39 11.86 -27.77 -20.37
C GLN A 39 11.60 -29.22 -19.92
N GLN A 40 11.11 -29.44 -18.70
CA GLN A 40 10.90 -30.79 -18.16
C GLN A 40 9.63 -31.49 -18.68
N LYS A 41 8.81 -30.84 -19.54
CA LYS A 41 7.52 -31.37 -20.05
C LYS A 41 6.61 -31.98 -18.96
N LEU A 42 6.76 -31.54 -17.70
CA LEU A 42 5.96 -32.02 -16.56
C LEU A 42 4.47 -31.68 -16.73
N LEU A 43 4.19 -30.65 -17.54
CA LEU A 43 2.85 -30.26 -17.96
C LEU A 43 2.10 -31.36 -18.70
N ASP A 44 2.78 -32.12 -19.55
CA ASP A 44 2.18 -33.17 -20.37
C ASP A 44 2.16 -34.53 -19.64
N ARG A 45 3.11 -34.74 -18.73
CA ARG A 45 3.29 -36.03 -18.05
C ARG A 45 2.34 -36.24 -16.87
N VAL A 46 1.97 -35.16 -16.16
CA VAL A 46 1.10 -35.23 -14.97
C VAL A 46 0.17 -33.99 -14.91
N PRO A 47 -0.97 -34.00 -15.63
CA PRO A 47 -1.82 -32.83 -15.79
C PRO A 47 -2.43 -32.30 -14.48
N LYS A 48 -2.59 -33.15 -13.47
CA LYS A 48 -3.12 -32.73 -12.15
C LYS A 48 -2.07 -32.00 -11.31
N ALA A 49 -0.84 -32.53 -11.28
CA ALA A 49 0.27 -31.93 -10.54
C ALA A 49 0.70 -30.59 -11.16
N SER A 50 0.61 -30.47 -12.49
CA SER A 50 0.96 -29.24 -13.19
C SER A 50 0.00 -28.08 -12.90
N VAL A 51 -1.31 -28.36 -12.74
CA VAL A 51 -2.30 -27.38 -12.30
C VAL A 51 -2.01 -26.93 -10.87
N ALA A 52 -1.74 -27.87 -9.95
CA ALA A 52 -1.39 -27.55 -8.56
C ALA A 52 -0.13 -26.67 -8.47
N LEU A 53 0.90 -26.99 -9.25
CA LEU A 53 2.15 -26.22 -9.30
C LEU A 53 1.97 -24.81 -9.88
N ARG A 54 1.11 -24.66 -10.90
CA ARG A 54 0.75 -23.34 -11.45
C ARG A 54 0.04 -22.47 -10.43
N ILE A 55 -0.90 -23.04 -9.67
CA ILE A 55 -1.61 -22.33 -8.59
C ILE A 55 -0.59 -21.92 -7.52
N LEU A 56 0.27 -22.85 -7.10
CA LEU A 56 1.28 -22.61 -6.07
C LEU A 56 2.29 -21.52 -6.46
N LEU A 57 2.65 -21.40 -7.74
CA LEU A 57 3.52 -20.33 -8.25
C LEU A 57 2.79 -19.01 -8.51
N ALA A 58 1.52 -19.06 -8.92
CA ALA A 58 0.70 -17.87 -9.15
C ALA A 58 0.32 -17.16 -7.85
N LEU A 59 0.14 -17.90 -6.75
CA LEU A 59 -0.18 -17.36 -5.44
C LEU A 59 0.86 -16.34 -4.94
N PRO A 60 2.16 -16.65 -4.79
CA PRO A 60 3.15 -15.68 -4.33
C PRO A 60 3.33 -14.52 -5.30
N VAL A 61 3.19 -14.73 -6.62
CA VAL A 61 3.24 -13.66 -7.62
C VAL A 61 2.05 -12.70 -7.48
N SER A 62 0.84 -13.24 -7.31
CA SER A 62 -0.38 -12.45 -7.08
C SER A 62 -0.33 -11.72 -5.75
N VAL A 63 0.12 -12.40 -4.68
CA VAL A 63 0.29 -11.80 -3.35
C VAL A 63 1.30 -10.66 -3.42
N ALA A 64 2.49 -10.87 -3.97
CA ALA A 64 3.49 -9.82 -4.12
C ALA A 64 3.00 -8.63 -4.97
N SER A 65 2.27 -8.89 -6.06
CA SER A 65 1.67 -7.84 -6.89
C SER A 65 0.62 -7.03 -6.13
N SER A 66 -0.23 -7.72 -5.36
CA SER A 66 -1.24 -7.10 -4.52
C SER A 66 -0.62 -6.27 -3.40
N GLU A 67 0.37 -6.80 -2.66
CA GLU A 67 1.12 -6.09 -1.62
C GLU A 67 1.79 -4.84 -2.18
N ARG A 68 2.45 -4.96 -3.33
CA ARG A 68 3.06 -3.82 -4.02
C ARG A 68 2.04 -2.75 -4.38
N SER A 69 0.88 -3.15 -4.88
CA SER A 69 -0.21 -2.24 -5.26
C SER A 69 -0.85 -1.57 -4.03
N PHE A 70 -1.14 -2.33 -2.98
CA PHE A 70 -1.65 -1.81 -1.71
C PHE A 70 -0.65 -0.90 -1.00
N SER A 71 0.65 -1.19 -1.09
CA SER A 71 1.70 -0.31 -0.56
C SER A 71 1.68 1.06 -1.23
N LYS A 72 1.53 1.12 -2.56
CA LYS A 72 1.36 2.38 -3.30
C LYS A 72 0.09 3.12 -2.86
N LEU A 73 -1.03 2.42 -2.73
CA LEU A 73 -2.28 3.03 -2.25
C LEU A 73 -2.14 3.60 -0.84
N LYS A 74 -1.49 2.85 0.07
CA LYS A 74 -1.18 3.30 1.43
C LYS A 74 -0.32 4.56 1.42
N PHE A 75 0.69 4.63 0.56
CA PHE A 75 1.52 5.82 0.39
C PHE A 75 0.71 7.04 -0.06
N ILE A 76 -0.12 6.89 -1.11
CA ILE A 76 -0.96 7.98 -1.64
C ILE A 76 -1.95 8.47 -0.59
N LYS A 77 -2.67 7.54 0.06
CA LYS A 77 -3.62 7.87 1.15
C LYS A 77 -2.94 8.66 2.27
N THR A 78 -1.77 8.20 2.69
CA THR A 78 -1.01 8.83 3.78
C THR A 78 -0.57 10.23 3.38
N ASN A 79 -0.05 10.42 2.16
CA ASN A 79 0.35 11.74 1.66
C ASN A 79 -0.83 12.74 1.63
N LEU A 80 -1.97 12.33 1.07
CA LEU A 80 -3.18 13.17 1.02
C LEU A 80 -3.67 13.57 2.41
N HIS A 81 -3.74 12.60 3.33
CA HIS A 81 -4.16 12.86 4.70
C HIS A 81 -3.19 13.81 5.41
N SER A 82 -1.88 13.55 5.31
CA SER A 82 -0.86 14.42 5.90
C SER A 82 -0.90 15.83 5.31
N THR A 83 -1.05 15.99 4.00
CA THR A 83 -1.11 17.31 3.35
C THR A 83 -2.36 18.10 3.79
N THR A 84 -3.52 17.43 3.87
CA THR A 84 -4.77 18.03 4.36
C THR A 84 -4.67 18.45 5.83
N MET A 85 -4.04 17.63 6.67
CA MET A 85 -3.83 17.95 8.08
C MET A 85 -2.82 19.11 8.25
N LYS A 86 -1.74 19.11 7.47
CA LYS A 86 -0.72 20.18 7.49
C LYS A 86 -1.32 21.53 7.10
N SER A 87 -2.13 21.62 6.04
CA SER A 87 -2.74 22.90 5.64
C SER A 87 -3.66 23.48 6.72
N ARG A 88 -4.46 22.61 7.37
CA ARG A 88 -5.31 23.01 8.50
C ARG A 88 -4.48 23.47 9.69
N LEU A 89 -3.43 22.74 10.04
CA LEU A 89 -2.56 23.08 11.16
C LEU A 89 -1.86 24.43 10.93
N VAL A 90 -1.35 24.67 9.72
CA VAL A 90 -0.75 25.95 9.34
C VAL A 90 -1.77 27.08 9.45
N GLY A 91 -2.99 26.90 8.91
CA GLY A 91 -4.04 27.91 9.01
C GLY A 91 -4.42 28.24 10.45
N LEU A 92 -4.55 27.24 11.32
CA LEU A 92 -4.81 27.45 12.75
C LEU A 92 -3.67 28.16 13.45
N ALA A 93 -2.42 27.80 13.15
CA ALA A 93 -1.25 28.50 13.69
C ALA A 93 -1.24 29.97 13.28
N THR A 94 -1.52 30.27 12.01
CA THR A 94 -1.64 31.65 11.52
C THR A 94 -2.75 32.41 12.25
N ILE A 95 -3.96 31.85 12.36
CA ILE A 95 -5.08 32.48 13.08
C ILE A 95 -4.71 32.74 14.54
N SER A 96 -4.06 31.78 15.21
CA SER A 96 -3.65 31.92 16.62
C SER A 96 -2.64 33.06 16.81
N ILE A 97 -1.64 33.14 15.92
CA ILE A 97 -0.64 34.22 15.94
C ILE A 97 -1.29 35.58 15.69
N GLU A 98 -2.15 35.69 14.68
CA GLU A 98 -2.82 36.94 14.35
C GLU A 98 -3.82 37.36 15.44
N TYR A 99 -4.51 36.40 16.06
CA TYR A 99 -5.36 36.66 17.22
C TYR A 99 -4.56 37.24 18.40
N ALA A 100 -3.40 36.64 18.73
CA ALA A 100 -2.55 37.14 19.79
C ALA A 100 -2.10 38.59 19.52
N LYS A 101 -1.67 38.90 18.28
CA LYS A 101 -1.33 40.27 17.88
C LYS A 101 -2.52 41.23 17.95
N ALA A 102 -3.68 40.82 17.43
CA ALA A 102 -4.89 41.64 17.43
C ALA A 102 -5.38 41.94 18.85
N SER A 103 -5.25 40.98 19.78
CA SER A 103 -5.61 41.16 21.19
C SER A 103 -4.72 42.17 21.93
N ALA A 104 -3.49 42.38 21.45
CA ALA A 104 -2.57 43.37 22.01
C ALA A 104 -2.84 44.81 21.49
N ILE A 105 -3.70 44.97 20.48
CA ILE A 105 -4.04 46.25 19.87
C ILE A 105 -5.39 46.72 20.41
N ASP A 106 -5.50 47.98 20.85
CA ASP A 106 -6.80 48.58 21.17
C ASP A 106 -7.61 48.84 19.89
N LEU A 107 -8.50 47.88 19.58
CA LEU A 107 -9.41 47.95 18.44
C LEU A 107 -10.31 49.17 18.49
N LYS A 108 -10.68 49.65 19.69
CA LYS A 108 -11.59 50.78 19.85
C LYS A 108 -10.90 52.10 19.48
N GLU A 109 -9.64 52.26 19.88
CA GLU A 109 -8.82 53.39 19.47
C GLU A 109 -8.55 53.36 17.95
N SER A 110 -8.25 52.17 17.39
CA SER A 110 -8.00 52.00 15.96
C SER A 110 -9.24 52.33 15.11
N VAL A 111 -10.42 51.82 15.50
CA VAL A 111 -11.69 52.10 14.81
C VAL A 111 -12.06 53.58 14.87
N THR A 112 -11.86 54.23 16.02
CA THR A 112 -12.18 55.67 16.16
C THR A 112 -11.22 56.55 15.36
N LYS A 113 -9.92 56.23 15.32
CA LYS A 113 -8.95 56.90 14.43
C LYS A 113 -9.32 56.72 12.95
N PHE A 114 -9.73 55.51 12.55
CA PHE A 114 -10.12 55.23 11.17
C PHE A 114 -11.41 55.98 10.78
N ALA A 115 -12.43 55.98 11.65
CA ALA A 115 -13.69 56.69 11.43
C ALA A 115 -13.47 58.21 11.29
N LYS A 116 -12.62 58.80 12.16
CA LYS A 116 -12.25 60.22 12.07
C LYS A 116 -11.54 60.54 10.76
N GLY A 117 -10.58 59.72 10.33
CA GLY A 117 -9.89 59.92 9.05
C GLY A 117 -10.81 59.85 7.82
N LYS A 118 -11.83 58.98 7.85
CA LYS A 118 -12.80 58.83 6.75
C LYS A 118 -13.86 59.94 6.72
N ALA A 119 -14.33 60.39 7.90
CA ALA A 119 -15.25 61.52 8.01
C ALA A 119 -14.63 62.83 7.48
N SER A 120 -13.33 63.04 7.70
CA SER A 120 -12.61 64.21 7.18
C SER A 120 -12.47 64.25 5.66
N LYS A 121 -12.59 63.11 4.97
CA LYS A 121 -12.45 63.00 3.51
C LYS A 121 -13.80 63.11 2.76
N MET A 122 -14.91 63.07 3.50
CA MET A 122 -16.28 63.16 2.99
C MET A 122 -16.84 64.56 3.27
N ARG A 123 -16.16 65.60 2.77
CA ARG A 123 -16.76 66.93 2.62
C ARG A 123 -17.01 67.12 1.12
N PHE A 124 -18.29 67.25 0.75
CA PHE A 124 -18.71 67.71 -0.57
C PHE A 124 -18.28 69.16 -0.79
#